data_AF-A0A6L4Z6B0-F1
#
_entry.id   AF-A0A6L4Z6B0-F1
#
_cell.length_a   1.000
_cell.length_b   1.000
_cell.length_c   1.000
_cell.angle_alpha   90.00
_cell.angle_beta   90.00
_cell.angle_gamma   90.00
#
_symmetry.space_group_name_H-M   'P 1'
#
loop_
_entity.id
_entity.type
_entity.pdbx_description
1 polymer ?
#
loop_
_entity_poly.entity_id
_entity_poly.type
_entity_poly.pdbx_seq_one_letter_code
_entity_poly.pdbx_strand_id
1 'polypeptide(L)'
;MAYPQLMESLKTELLPFSGTGTPLQPEKTLSFAKPAKSAQDRILDKGLADATNLLVMDMDLCVRCGNCSLACHEIHGQARLTRRGIHLFRPKEVSHKLDQSLLAPSVCLHCKDPECMTACPTGAIARFQGGQVDINPTTCIGCGDCATQCPYNAISLVLRKDLRKPGAANAKPAPAKDAKAGAKGAPAPEPKSNVFELLGLAFDAKPTPVTGEEDLVAVKCNLCNGTSINPVDKNGVKLYKDHRYNCVESCPTGACIRVSPTEYFSEISNIKGAAFNKNAKATIRKGANKDTGKQITHVIGIIFTLLLCGLTMAGIVSYGLGTPLLSTNWFNFRWITGLVGLLGIVVVMAYPMRRQMWQKRSGSLRFWMLAHAYAGVIAGVLLLLHGGTSLGGYLTASLMISFDLVILTGLFGILIYWLGPRTLTQIEGEPLLIEDLRRRREELYQEIADITATCQTKAKEQNREAEFKTSFLKGRDVVLDTVTSLPYLLRQYLKRESIEQLLTATQKEFQGEANRI
;
A
#
# COMPACT_ATOMS: atom_id res chain seq x y z
N MET A 1 60.17 22.74 -28.44
CA MET A 1 59.17 23.08 -29.49
C MET A 1 57.85 22.44 -29.09
N ALA A 2 56.82 23.23 -28.78
CA ALA A 2 55.41 22.88 -29.03
C ALA A 2 54.47 24.01 -28.55
N TYR A 3 54.14 24.89 -29.50
CA TYR A 3 52.85 25.55 -29.73
C TYR A 3 52.11 26.22 -28.55
N PRO A 4 52.51 27.45 -28.16
CA PRO A 4 51.66 28.32 -27.34
C PRO A 4 50.29 28.59 -28.00
N GLN A 5 50.24 28.59 -29.34
CA GLN A 5 48.99 28.76 -30.09
C GLN A 5 47.99 27.62 -29.87
N LEU A 6 48.45 26.38 -29.57
CA LEU A 6 47.55 25.25 -29.28
C LEU A 6 46.89 25.40 -27.89
N MET A 7 47.60 25.97 -26.92
CA MET A 7 47.06 26.28 -25.60
C MET A 7 46.11 27.48 -25.62
N GLU A 8 46.37 28.46 -26.50
CA GLU A 8 45.45 29.59 -26.75
C GLU A 8 44.17 29.10 -27.44
N SER A 9 44.26 28.21 -28.44
CA SER A 9 43.09 27.64 -29.10
C SER A 9 42.28 26.72 -28.18
N LEU A 10 42.95 25.91 -27.33
CA LEU A 10 42.28 25.10 -26.30
C LEU A 10 41.55 25.96 -25.26
N LYS A 11 42.14 27.08 -24.83
CA LYS A 11 41.44 28.03 -23.95
C LYS A 11 40.23 28.66 -24.64
N THR A 12 40.34 28.98 -25.93
CA THR A 12 39.26 29.62 -26.69
C THR A 12 38.09 28.66 -26.96
N GLU A 13 38.34 27.37 -27.18
CA GLU A 13 37.29 26.35 -27.32
C GLU A 13 36.71 25.83 -25.98
N LEU A 14 37.42 25.97 -24.86
CA LEU A 14 36.92 25.59 -23.52
C LEU A 14 36.16 26.72 -22.80
N LEU A 15 36.29 27.96 -23.27
CA LEU A 15 35.57 29.13 -22.76
C LEU A 15 34.03 29.14 -22.98
N PRO A 16 33.39 28.37 -23.89
CA PRO A 16 31.92 28.22 -23.92
C PRO A 16 31.40 27.15 -22.94
N PHE A 17 32.27 26.33 -22.33
CA PHE A 17 31.88 25.24 -21.40
C PHE A 17 32.31 25.47 -19.95
N SER A 18 32.88 26.62 -19.61
CA SER A 18 32.99 27.12 -18.23
C SER A 18 31.79 28.00 -17.84
N GLY A 19 30.64 27.76 -18.47
CA GLY A 19 29.35 28.27 -18.02
C GLY A 19 28.93 27.56 -16.74
N THR A 20 29.51 27.98 -15.61
CA THR A 20 28.77 28.04 -14.35
C THR A 20 27.41 28.62 -14.69
N GLY A 21 26.37 27.80 -14.60
CA GLY A 21 25.03 28.15 -15.02
C GLY A 21 24.71 29.57 -14.57
N THR A 22 24.25 30.39 -15.50
CA THR A 22 23.77 31.75 -15.25
C THR A 22 23.08 31.77 -13.89
N PRO A 23 23.52 32.58 -12.91
CA PRO A 23 22.74 32.75 -11.70
C PRO A 23 21.35 33.16 -12.17
N LEU A 24 20.33 32.40 -11.76
CA LEU A 24 18.94 32.69 -12.10
C LEU A 24 18.73 34.18 -11.88
N GLN A 25 18.51 34.91 -12.98
CA GLN A 25 18.27 36.34 -12.91
C GLN A 25 17.14 36.57 -11.89
N PRO A 26 17.34 37.42 -10.86
CA PRO A 26 16.37 37.62 -9.77
C PRO A 26 15.05 38.25 -10.26
N GLU A 27 14.94 38.55 -11.54
CA GLU A 27 13.78 39.16 -12.19
C GLU A 27 12.83 38.15 -12.83
N LYS A 28 13.27 36.90 -13.01
CA LYS A 28 12.32 35.79 -13.10
C LYS A 28 12.08 35.33 -11.68
N THR A 29 11.14 36.02 -11.03
CA THR A 29 10.36 35.47 -9.93
C THR A 29 10.23 33.97 -10.18
N LEU A 30 10.87 33.14 -9.36
CA LEU A 30 10.45 31.75 -9.21
C LEU A 30 9.05 31.87 -8.64
N SER A 31 8.10 32.12 -9.53
CA SER A 31 6.71 32.04 -9.23
C SER A 31 6.53 30.60 -8.79
N PHE A 32 6.37 30.38 -7.50
CA PHE A 32 5.83 29.14 -6.97
C PHE A 32 4.43 28.84 -7.54
N ALA A 33 3.91 29.67 -8.43
CA ALA A 33 2.95 29.32 -9.46
C ALA A 33 3.57 28.48 -10.60
N LYS A 34 4.11 27.29 -10.31
CA LYS A 34 3.74 26.17 -11.18
C LYS A 34 2.44 25.67 -10.59
N PRO A 35 1.29 25.71 -11.30
CA PRO A 35 0.11 25.02 -10.81
C PRO A 35 0.58 23.60 -10.48
N ALA A 36 0.31 23.15 -9.25
CA ALA A 36 0.68 21.81 -8.79
C ALA A 36 0.49 20.87 -9.97
N LYS A 37 1.60 20.26 -10.48
CA LYS A 37 1.57 19.45 -11.70
C LYS A 37 0.27 18.67 -11.69
N SER A 38 -0.55 18.86 -12.74
CA SER A 38 -1.88 18.27 -12.76
C SER A 38 -1.74 16.77 -12.46
N ALA A 39 -2.72 16.16 -11.81
CA ALA A 39 -2.63 14.73 -11.50
C ALA A 39 -2.27 13.90 -12.76
N GLN A 40 -2.67 14.39 -13.94
CA GLN A 40 -2.28 13.92 -15.26
C GLN A 40 -0.76 13.92 -15.50
N ASP A 41 -0.10 15.08 -15.34
CA ASP A 41 1.34 15.24 -15.59
C ASP A 41 2.16 14.32 -14.69
N ARG A 42 1.75 14.17 -13.42
CA ARG A 42 2.45 13.28 -12.47
C ARG A 42 2.33 11.80 -12.87
N ILE A 43 1.23 11.39 -13.49
CA ILE A 43 1.05 10.00 -13.92
C ILE A 43 1.84 9.73 -15.20
N LEU A 44 1.92 10.71 -16.11
CA LEU A 44 2.75 10.64 -17.31
C LEU A 44 4.25 10.64 -16.98
N ASP A 45 4.71 11.59 -16.15
CA ASP A 45 6.12 11.71 -15.74
C ASP A 45 6.65 10.43 -15.09
N LYS A 46 5.79 9.73 -14.33
CA LYS A 46 6.15 8.50 -13.62
C LYS A 46 5.96 7.23 -14.47
N GLY A 47 5.69 7.35 -15.78
CA GLY A 47 5.59 6.24 -16.73
C GLY A 47 4.38 5.32 -16.54
N LEU A 48 3.48 5.63 -15.61
CA LEU A 48 2.36 4.76 -15.26
C LEU A 48 1.32 4.64 -16.39
N ALA A 49 1.30 5.59 -17.33
CA ALA A 49 0.42 5.56 -18.51
C ALA A 49 0.75 4.42 -19.48
N ASP A 50 1.97 3.87 -19.42
CA ASP A 50 2.42 2.76 -20.25
C ASP A 50 1.97 1.40 -19.71
N ALA A 51 1.43 1.36 -18.48
CA ALA A 51 0.93 0.13 -17.90
C ALA A 51 -0.31 -0.39 -18.64
N THR A 52 -0.34 -1.68 -18.95
CA THR A 52 -1.57 -2.34 -19.39
C THR A 52 -2.39 -2.86 -18.22
N ASN A 53 -1.73 -3.19 -17.10
CA ASN A 53 -2.36 -3.69 -15.89
C ASN A 53 -1.65 -3.12 -14.66
N LEU A 54 -2.13 -1.98 -14.19
CA LEU A 54 -1.58 -1.27 -13.05
C LEU A 54 -2.22 -1.74 -11.75
N LEU A 55 -1.42 -2.15 -10.77
CA LEU A 55 -1.87 -2.32 -9.40
C LEU A 55 -1.84 -0.96 -8.71
N VAL A 56 -2.98 -0.51 -8.19
CA VAL A 56 -3.11 0.71 -7.40
C VAL A 56 -3.61 0.32 -6.01
N MET A 57 -3.05 0.96 -4.99
CA MET A 57 -3.43 0.79 -3.59
C MET A 57 -4.00 2.12 -3.08
N ASP A 58 -5.27 2.11 -2.70
CA ASP A 58 -5.88 3.24 -2.01
C ASP A 58 -5.36 3.32 -0.58
N MET A 59 -4.58 4.35 -0.30
CA MET A 59 -3.92 4.49 0.97
C MET A 59 -4.93 4.84 2.07
N ASP A 60 -6.03 5.52 1.76
CA ASP A 60 -7.09 5.85 2.74
C ASP A 60 -7.84 4.61 3.25
N LEU A 61 -7.68 3.47 2.57
CA LEU A 61 -8.23 2.17 2.96
C LEU A 61 -7.13 1.20 3.43
N CYS A 62 -5.86 1.48 3.20
CA CYS A 62 -4.79 0.54 3.44
C CYS A 62 -4.33 0.57 4.90
N VAL A 63 -4.64 -0.50 5.66
CA VAL A 63 -4.11 -0.71 7.03
C VAL A 63 -2.70 -1.31 7.06
N ARG A 64 -1.99 -1.35 5.93
CA ARG A 64 -0.62 -1.91 5.81
C ARG A 64 -0.43 -3.34 6.35
N CYS A 65 -1.50 -4.15 6.39
CA CYS A 65 -1.48 -5.53 6.92
C CYS A 65 -0.55 -6.52 6.19
N GLY A 66 0.00 -6.17 5.02
CA GLY A 66 0.93 -7.04 4.27
C GLY A 66 0.31 -8.28 3.62
N ASN A 67 -1.02 -8.47 3.72
CA ASN A 67 -1.65 -9.69 3.21
C ASN A 67 -1.52 -9.83 1.69
N CYS A 68 -1.44 -8.72 0.94
CA CYS A 68 -1.23 -8.75 -0.51
C CYS A 68 0.16 -9.30 -0.91
N SER A 69 1.21 -8.96 -0.18
CA SER A 69 2.58 -9.47 -0.41
C SER A 69 2.74 -10.90 0.09
N LEU A 70 2.18 -11.22 1.26
CA LEU A 70 2.20 -12.58 1.82
C LEU A 70 1.48 -13.57 0.91
N ALA A 71 0.30 -13.20 0.42
CA ALA A 71 -0.47 -14.04 -0.49
C ALA A 71 0.25 -14.23 -1.85
N CYS A 72 1.01 -13.23 -2.30
CA CYS A 72 1.86 -13.36 -3.48
C CYS A 72 3.02 -14.33 -3.22
N HIS A 73 3.68 -14.22 -2.06
CA HIS A 73 4.74 -15.12 -1.63
C HIS A 73 4.26 -16.57 -1.57
N GLU A 74 3.14 -16.84 -0.89
CA GLU A 74 2.65 -18.20 -0.74
C GLU A 74 2.34 -18.88 -2.09
N ILE A 75 1.74 -18.15 -3.03
CA ILE A 75 1.41 -18.73 -4.35
C ILE A 75 2.67 -18.95 -5.22
N HIS A 76 3.64 -18.04 -5.15
CA HIS A 76 4.76 -18.02 -6.10
C HIS A 76 6.12 -18.46 -5.50
N GLY A 77 6.16 -18.79 -4.21
CA GLY A 77 7.39 -19.03 -3.44
C GLY A 77 8.14 -17.75 -3.05
N GLN A 78 7.71 -16.59 -3.54
CA GLN A 78 8.37 -15.30 -3.37
C GLN A 78 7.41 -14.15 -3.64
N ALA A 79 7.54 -13.05 -2.89
CA ALA A 79 6.71 -11.88 -3.10
C ALA A 79 7.18 -11.14 -4.37
N ARG A 80 6.32 -11.10 -5.40
CA ARG A 80 6.56 -10.39 -6.67
C ARG A 80 5.95 -8.98 -6.65
N LEU A 81 5.83 -8.41 -5.45
CA LEU A 81 5.12 -7.16 -5.12
C LEU A 81 5.80 -6.59 -3.88
N THR A 82 6.27 -5.34 -3.99
CA THR A 82 6.80 -4.57 -2.87
C THR A 82 5.87 -3.40 -2.59
N ARG A 83 5.47 -3.20 -1.33
CA ARG A 83 4.52 -2.13 -0.91
C ARG A 83 5.19 -0.73 -0.83
N ARG A 84 6.16 -0.47 -1.70
CA ARG A 84 6.84 0.80 -1.90
C ARG A 84 6.78 1.12 -3.38
N GLY A 85 6.75 2.39 -3.75
CA GLY A 85 6.70 2.77 -5.15
C GLY A 85 6.18 4.19 -5.31
N ILE A 86 5.45 4.39 -6.39
CA ILE A 86 5.02 5.72 -6.82
C ILE A 86 3.79 6.15 -6.03
N HIS A 87 3.93 7.21 -5.24
CA HIS A 87 2.80 7.90 -4.61
C HIS A 87 2.15 8.89 -5.60
N LEU A 88 0.82 8.90 -5.63
CA LEU A 88 -0.01 9.78 -6.43
C LEU A 88 -1.04 10.44 -5.52
N PHE A 89 -1.21 11.75 -5.68
CA PHE A 89 -2.26 12.51 -5.02
C PHE A 89 -3.17 13.07 -6.10
N ARG A 90 -4.48 12.82 -5.98
CA ARG A 90 -5.49 13.32 -6.91
C ARG A 90 -6.68 13.89 -6.15
N PRO A 91 -7.34 14.94 -6.66
CA PRO A 91 -8.60 15.38 -6.08
C PRO A 91 -9.66 14.28 -6.26
N LYS A 92 -10.39 13.98 -5.18
CA LYS A 92 -11.52 13.03 -5.20
C LYS A 92 -12.80 13.66 -5.75
N GLU A 93 -12.93 14.97 -5.59
CA GLU A 93 -14.07 15.78 -6.03
C GLU A 93 -13.60 16.96 -6.88
N VAL A 94 -14.43 17.42 -7.81
CA VAL A 94 -14.17 18.61 -8.65
C VAL A 94 -13.95 19.87 -7.78
N SER A 95 -14.46 19.88 -6.54
CA SER A 95 -14.25 20.95 -5.57
C SER A 95 -12.84 20.98 -4.95
N HIS A 96 -11.94 20.04 -5.27
CA HIS A 96 -10.57 19.94 -4.72
C HIS A 96 -10.46 19.90 -3.18
N LYS A 97 -11.53 19.60 -2.44
CA LYS A 97 -11.54 19.63 -0.96
C LYS A 97 -10.90 18.42 -0.29
N LEU A 98 -10.88 17.27 -0.96
CA LEU A 98 -10.23 16.05 -0.47
C LEU A 98 -9.36 15.47 -1.57
N ASP A 99 -8.06 15.34 -1.29
CA ASP A 99 -7.13 14.58 -2.12
C ASP A 99 -7.14 13.11 -1.69
N GLN A 100 -7.31 12.23 -2.66
CA GLN A 100 -7.13 10.80 -2.52
C GLN A 100 -5.64 10.46 -2.65
N SER A 101 -5.10 9.76 -1.67
CA SER A 101 -3.74 9.22 -1.67
C SER A 101 -3.73 7.81 -2.26
N LEU A 102 -3.00 7.64 -3.36
CA LEU A 102 -2.83 6.37 -4.05
C LEU A 102 -1.36 5.97 -4.08
N LEU A 103 -1.08 4.69 -3.91
CA LEU A 103 0.24 4.10 -4.08
C LEU A 103 0.19 3.11 -5.25
N ALA A 104 1.02 3.33 -6.25
CA ALA A 104 1.40 2.32 -7.23
C ALA A 104 2.62 1.55 -6.69
N PRO A 105 2.44 0.38 -6.05
CA PRO A 105 3.55 -0.41 -5.55
C PRO A 105 4.49 -0.87 -6.67
N SER A 106 5.74 -1.15 -6.32
CA SER A 106 6.71 -1.78 -7.21
C SER A 106 6.27 -3.22 -7.47
N VAL A 107 5.63 -3.39 -8.63
CA VAL A 107 5.11 -4.63 -9.20
C VAL A 107 5.13 -4.47 -10.71
N CYS A 108 5.26 -5.57 -11.47
CA CYS A 108 5.30 -5.48 -12.93
C CYS A 108 4.00 -4.83 -13.47
N LEU A 109 4.16 -3.76 -14.24
CA LEU A 109 3.06 -3.00 -14.85
C LEU A 109 2.56 -3.63 -16.15
N HIS A 110 3.26 -4.65 -16.64
CA HIS A 110 3.05 -5.26 -17.96
C HIS A 110 3.01 -4.19 -19.05
N CYS A 111 4.06 -3.36 -19.10
CA CYS A 111 4.15 -2.18 -19.96
C CYS A 111 3.78 -2.49 -21.42
N LYS A 112 3.15 -1.53 -22.08
CA LYS A 112 2.80 -1.58 -23.51
C LYS A 112 4.04 -1.63 -24.39
N ASP A 113 5.14 -1.00 -23.99
CA ASP A 113 6.42 -1.06 -24.67
C ASP A 113 7.48 -1.51 -23.63
N PRO A 114 7.75 -2.83 -23.53
CA PRO A 114 8.51 -3.39 -22.41
C PRO A 114 10.01 -3.44 -22.72
N GLU A 115 10.78 -2.55 -22.10
CA GLU A 115 12.25 -2.52 -22.19
C GLU A 115 12.91 -3.84 -21.76
N CYS A 116 12.30 -4.53 -20.79
CA CYS A 116 12.78 -5.83 -20.34
C CYS A 116 12.73 -6.91 -21.45
N MET A 117 11.84 -6.77 -22.42
CA MET A 117 11.75 -7.70 -23.55
C MET A 117 12.90 -7.50 -24.54
N THR A 118 13.20 -6.26 -24.88
CA THR A 118 14.31 -5.90 -25.78
C THR A 118 15.66 -6.20 -25.14
N ALA A 119 15.75 -6.13 -23.82
CA ALA A 119 16.96 -6.43 -23.06
C ALA A 119 17.28 -7.93 -22.95
N CYS A 120 16.34 -8.83 -23.27
CA CYS A 120 16.54 -10.26 -23.05
C CYS A 120 17.29 -10.92 -24.24
N PRO A 121 18.55 -11.36 -24.09
CA PRO A 121 19.33 -11.91 -25.21
C PRO A 121 18.81 -13.26 -25.71
N THR A 122 18.12 -14.03 -24.85
CA THR A 122 17.61 -15.37 -25.20
C THR A 122 16.17 -15.38 -25.68
N GLY A 123 15.49 -14.22 -25.69
CA GLY A 123 14.05 -14.17 -26.01
C GLY A 123 13.16 -14.85 -24.97
N ALA A 124 13.62 -15.05 -23.73
CA ALA A 124 12.83 -15.66 -22.66
C ALA A 124 11.61 -14.84 -22.24
N ILE A 125 11.54 -13.56 -22.61
CA ILE A 125 10.44 -12.66 -22.26
C ILE A 125 9.57 -12.44 -23.49
N ALA A 126 8.27 -12.76 -23.37
CA ALA A 126 7.32 -12.66 -24.47
C ALA A 126 6.02 -11.97 -24.04
N ARG A 127 5.32 -11.38 -25.02
CA ARG A 127 3.97 -10.83 -24.83
C ARG A 127 2.93 -11.82 -25.36
N PHE A 128 1.94 -12.11 -24.53
CA PHE A 128 0.79 -12.92 -24.89
C PHE A 128 -0.36 -12.06 -25.43
N GLN A 129 -1.33 -12.69 -26.09
CA GLN A 129 -2.46 -12.02 -26.75
C GLN A 129 -3.29 -11.10 -25.81
N GLY A 130 -3.23 -11.32 -24.49
CA GLY A 130 -3.88 -10.47 -23.49
C GLY A 130 -3.07 -9.24 -23.03
N GLY A 131 -1.98 -8.88 -23.70
CA GLY A 131 -1.08 -7.77 -23.32
C GLY A 131 -0.14 -8.11 -22.15
N GLN A 132 -0.31 -9.28 -21.54
CA GLN A 132 0.58 -9.79 -20.50
C GLN A 132 1.97 -10.05 -21.07
N VAL A 133 2.97 -9.36 -20.54
CA VAL A 133 4.38 -9.74 -20.66
C VAL A 133 4.68 -10.80 -19.61
N ASP A 134 5.35 -11.91 -19.93
CA ASP A 134 5.79 -12.93 -18.96
C ASP A 134 7.19 -13.45 -19.27
N ILE A 135 7.85 -14.05 -18.28
CA ILE A 135 9.18 -14.67 -18.41
C ILE A 135 9.00 -16.18 -18.44
N ASN A 136 9.51 -16.83 -19.48
CA ASN A 136 9.64 -18.28 -19.52
C ASN A 136 10.85 -18.70 -18.67
N PRO A 137 10.66 -19.37 -17.53
CA PRO A 137 11.78 -19.76 -16.69
C PRO A 137 12.71 -20.74 -17.41
N THR A 138 12.20 -21.58 -18.32
CA THR A 138 13.03 -22.60 -19.01
C THR A 138 14.06 -22.01 -19.96
N THR A 139 13.73 -20.88 -20.62
CA THR A 139 14.62 -20.18 -21.57
C THR A 139 15.47 -19.10 -20.89
N CYS A 140 15.14 -18.74 -19.65
CA CYS A 140 15.85 -17.72 -18.90
C CYS A 140 17.19 -18.26 -18.38
N ILE A 141 18.28 -17.58 -18.74
CA ILE A 141 19.66 -17.89 -18.31
C ILE A 141 20.10 -17.13 -17.06
N GLY A 142 19.22 -16.30 -16.46
CA GLY A 142 19.54 -15.58 -15.23
C GLY A 142 20.48 -14.39 -15.36
N CYS A 143 20.74 -13.86 -16.57
CA CYS A 143 21.71 -12.78 -16.81
C CYS A 143 21.41 -11.46 -16.08
N GLY A 144 20.15 -11.18 -15.75
CA GLY A 144 19.77 -9.98 -14.98
C GLY A 144 19.54 -8.71 -15.80
N ASP A 145 19.83 -8.68 -17.10
CA ASP A 145 19.64 -7.48 -17.95
C ASP A 145 18.21 -6.95 -17.93
N CYS A 146 17.23 -7.85 -17.90
CA CYS A 146 15.83 -7.47 -17.79
C CYS A 146 15.52 -6.74 -16.46
N ALA A 147 16.21 -7.06 -15.38
CA ALA A 147 16.02 -6.44 -14.08
C ALA A 147 16.67 -5.06 -13.99
N THR A 148 17.86 -4.90 -14.57
CA THR A 148 18.56 -3.61 -14.65
C THR A 148 17.82 -2.61 -15.54
N GLN A 149 17.24 -3.09 -16.64
CA GLN A 149 16.45 -2.29 -17.58
C GLN A 149 15.00 -2.06 -17.15
N CYS A 150 14.58 -2.51 -15.96
CA CYS A 150 13.22 -2.25 -15.49
C CYS A 150 13.17 -0.94 -14.70
N PRO A 151 12.56 0.14 -15.21
CA PRO A 151 12.53 1.44 -14.52
C PRO A 151 11.72 1.41 -13.21
N TYR A 152 10.92 0.37 -13.02
CA TYR A 152 10.05 0.18 -11.86
C TYR A 152 10.62 -0.80 -10.82
N ASN A 153 11.83 -1.34 -11.08
CA ASN A 153 12.50 -2.34 -10.25
C ASN A 153 11.57 -3.53 -9.89
N ALA A 154 10.80 -3.99 -10.89
CA ALA A 154 9.72 -4.95 -10.71
C ALA A 154 10.12 -6.41 -11.02
N ILE A 155 11.39 -6.63 -11.32
CA ILE A 155 11.97 -7.93 -11.67
C ILE A 155 13.09 -8.22 -10.68
N SER A 156 13.06 -9.41 -10.10
CA SER A 156 14.09 -9.89 -9.16
C SER A 156 14.72 -11.18 -9.69
N LEU A 157 15.99 -11.40 -9.39
CA LEU A 157 16.65 -12.68 -9.62
C LEU A 157 16.49 -13.56 -8.39
N VAL A 158 16.11 -14.81 -8.61
CA VAL A 158 16.03 -15.83 -7.57
C VAL A 158 16.66 -17.12 -8.04
N LEU A 159 16.95 -18.03 -7.11
CA LEU A 159 17.44 -19.34 -7.48
C LEU A 159 16.34 -20.14 -8.16
N ARG A 160 16.69 -20.83 -9.24
CA ARG A 160 15.74 -21.68 -9.97
C ARG A 160 15.15 -22.78 -9.09
N LYS A 161 15.92 -23.31 -8.13
CA LYS A 161 15.44 -24.30 -7.15
C LYS A 161 14.31 -23.77 -6.26
N ASP A 162 14.23 -22.46 -6.05
CA ASP A 162 13.20 -21.82 -5.22
C ASP A 162 11.92 -21.51 -6.03
N LEU A 163 11.93 -21.74 -7.35
CA LEU A 163 10.73 -21.60 -8.17
C LEU A 163 9.68 -22.68 -7.85
N ARG A 164 8.54 -22.26 -7.33
CA ARG A 164 7.36 -23.12 -7.24
C ARG A 164 6.82 -23.40 -8.65
N LYS A 165 6.79 -24.69 -9.04
CA LYS A 165 6.30 -25.10 -10.38
C LYS A 165 4.81 -24.73 -10.56
N PRO A 166 4.41 -24.14 -11.70
CA PRO A 166 3.00 -23.91 -12.00
C PRO A 166 2.24 -25.24 -12.05
N GLY A 167 1.13 -25.34 -11.32
CA GLY A 167 0.36 -26.60 -11.16
C GLY A 167 0.74 -27.47 -9.96
N ALA A 168 1.80 -27.16 -9.20
CA ALA A 168 2.12 -27.84 -7.94
C ALA A 168 1.23 -27.36 -6.76
N ALA A 169 -0.07 -27.20 -7.01
CA ALA A 169 -1.05 -26.66 -6.07
C ALA A 169 -1.27 -27.53 -4.82
N ASN A 170 -0.68 -28.73 -4.76
CA ASN A 170 -0.77 -29.64 -3.61
C ASN A 170 0.59 -30.09 -3.06
N ALA A 171 1.71 -29.55 -3.54
CA ALA A 171 2.98 -29.82 -2.87
C ALA A 171 3.06 -28.90 -1.64
N LYS A 172 2.76 -29.45 -0.45
CA LYS A 172 3.65 -29.19 0.69
C LYS A 172 5.08 -29.34 0.17
N PRO A 173 6.04 -28.49 0.54
CA PRO A 173 7.44 -28.74 0.17
C PRO A 173 7.71 -30.22 0.43
N ALA A 174 8.05 -30.96 -0.62
CA ALA A 174 8.29 -32.38 -0.47
C ALA A 174 9.39 -32.49 0.60
N PRO A 175 9.20 -33.27 1.69
CA PRO A 175 10.34 -33.63 2.51
C PRO A 175 11.34 -34.24 1.53
N ALA A 176 12.58 -33.75 1.56
CA ALA A 176 13.66 -34.27 0.74
C ALA A 176 13.87 -35.76 1.09
N LYS A 177 13.08 -36.62 0.45
CA LYS A 177 13.30 -38.05 0.37
C LYS A 177 13.81 -38.22 -1.05
N ASP A 178 15.01 -38.79 -1.14
CA ASP A 178 15.74 -39.10 -2.36
C ASP A 178 16.76 -38.05 -2.81
N ALA A 179 17.55 -37.54 -1.86
CA ALA A 179 18.91 -37.05 -2.15
C ALA A 179 19.94 -38.06 -1.61
N LYS A 180 20.07 -39.21 -2.29
CA LYS A 180 21.33 -39.97 -2.20
C LYS A 180 22.36 -39.24 -3.07
N ALA A 181 23.50 -38.96 -2.46
CA ALA A 181 24.72 -38.36 -3.00
C ALA A 181 24.72 -36.82 -3.15
N GLY A 182 25.33 -36.16 -2.15
CA GLY A 182 26.32 -35.12 -2.40
C GLY A 182 25.85 -33.68 -2.61
N ALA A 183 25.30 -33.03 -1.57
CA ALA A 183 25.56 -31.62 -1.26
C ALA A 183 24.83 -31.26 0.05
N LYS A 184 25.59 -30.84 1.07
CA LYS A 184 25.04 -30.34 2.34
C LYS A 184 24.38 -28.98 2.09
N GLY A 185 23.06 -28.86 2.23
CA GLY A 185 22.36 -27.58 2.09
C GLY A 185 20.90 -27.61 2.54
N ALA A 186 20.63 -26.89 3.64
CA ALA A 186 19.36 -26.59 4.32
C ALA A 186 18.68 -27.74 5.11
N PRO A 187 18.48 -27.61 6.43
CA PRO A 187 17.63 -28.54 7.18
C PRO A 187 16.16 -28.34 6.78
N ALA A 188 15.42 -29.45 6.72
CA ALA A 188 13.97 -29.46 6.62
C ALA A 188 13.34 -28.68 7.80
N PRO A 189 12.14 -28.09 7.67
CA PRO A 189 11.46 -27.51 8.82
C PRO A 189 11.27 -28.61 9.88
N GLU A 190 11.87 -28.39 11.06
CA GLU A 190 11.75 -29.30 12.20
C GLU A 190 10.27 -29.47 12.60
N PRO A 191 9.86 -30.64 13.12
CA PRO A 191 8.52 -30.82 13.65
C PRO A 191 8.29 -29.81 14.78
N LYS A 192 7.24 -28.99 14.65
CA LYS A 192 6.84 -27.95 15.62
C LYS A 192 6.75 -28.56 17.03
N SER A 193 7.80 -28.38 17.82
CA SER A 193 8.04 -29.17 19.03
C SER A 193 7.64 -28.44 20.30
N ASN A 194 7.50 -27.12 20.23
CA ASN A 194 7.15 -26.27 21.35
C ASN A 194 5.73 -25.68 21.20
N VAL A 195 5.06 -25.44 22.33
CA VAL A 195 3.68 -24.92 22.38
C VAL A 195 3.57 -23.56 21.68
N PHE A 196 4.64 -22.76 21.69
CA PHE A 196 4.69 -21.46 21.02
C PHE A 196 4.68 -21.57 19.48
N GLU A 197 5.38 -22.53 18.86
CA GLU A 197 5.31 -22.79 17.41
C GLU A 197 3.98 -23.42 16.99
N LEU A 198 3.41 -24.26 17.86
CA LEU A 198 2.08 -24.83 17.66
C LEU A 198 1.00 -23.75 17.67
N LEU A 199 1.10 -22.77 18.57
CA LEU A 199 0.22 -21.61 18.67
C LEU A 199 0.54 -20.49 17.66
N GLY A 200 1.59 -20.65 16.84
CA GLY A 200 1.98 -19.65 15.83
C GLY A 200 2.54 -18.35 16.41
N LEU A 201 3.12 -18.42 17.61
CA LEU A 201 3.75 -17.30 18.34
C LEU A 201 5.27 -17.24 18.16
N ALA A 202 5.87 -18.26 17.53
CA ALA A 202 7.28 -18.25 17.18
C ALA A 202 7.52 -17.52 15.85
N PHE A 203 8.60 -16.74 15.78
CA PHE A 203 9.02 -16.10 14.55
C PHE A 203 9.67 -17.13 13.62
N ASP A 204 9.32 -17.10 12.33
CA ASP A 204 9.97 -17.93 11.32
C ASP A 204 11.48 -17.61 11.29
N ALA A 205 12.32 -18.67 11.27
CA ALA A 205 13.76 -18.50 11.15
C ALA A 205 14.09 -17.75 9.86
N LYS A 206 14.98 -16.75 9.96
CA LYS A 206 15.46 -16.00 8.79
C LYS A 206 16.08 -16.99 7.79
N PRO A 207 15.75 -16.91 6.48
CA PRO A 207 16.33 -17.81 5.50
C PRO A 207 17.85 -17.68 5.51
N THR A 208 18.54 -18.82 5.37
CA THR A 208 20.00 -18.84 5.27
C THR A 208 20.45 -17.99 4.08
N PRO A 209 21.53 -17.19 4.21
CA PRO A 209 22.09 -16.45 3.09
C PRO A 209 22.34 -17.38 1.91
N VAL A 210 21.92 -16.94 0.72
CA VAL A 210 22.16 -17.68 -0.52
C VAL A 210 23.66 -17.62 -0.82
N THR A 211 24.33 -18.77 -0.76
CA THR A 211 25.77 -18.92 -1.09
C THR A 211 25.99 -19.58 -2.46
N GLY A 212 24.92 -19.92 -3.19
CA GLY A 212 25.01 -20.53 -4.53
C GLY A 212 24.84 -19.49 -5.62
N GLU A 213 25.89 -19.24 -6.40
CA GLU A 213 25.93 -18.19 -7.42
C GLU A 213 25.48 -18.65 -8.83
N GLU A 214 25.17 -19.93 -9.04
CA GLU A 214 25.26 -20.50 -10.41
C GLU A 214 23.94 -20.90 -11.11
N ASP A 215 22.75 -20.72 -10.51
CA ASP A 215 21.47 -21.00 -11.22
C ASP A 215 20.35 -20.01 -10.86
N LEU A 216 20.47 -18.79 -11.39
CA LEU A 216 19.49 -17.72 -11.22
C LEU A 216 18.45 -17.72 -12.34
N VAL A 217 17.27 -17.21 -12.00
CA VAL A 217 16.16 -17.00 -12.92
C VAL A 217 15.46 -15.69 -12.57
N ALA A 218 15.18 -14.90 -13.61
CA ALA A 218 14.42 -13.67 -13.46
C ALA A 218 12.95 -13.98 -13.21
N VAL A 219 12.39 -13.35 -12.18
CA VAL A 219 10.98 -13.47 -11.81
C VAL A 219 10.35 -12.10 -11.68
N LYS A 220 9.07 -12.05 -11.99
CA LYS A 220 8.25 -10.84 -11.88
C LYS A 220 6.79 -11.22 -11.73
N CYS A 221 5.94 -10.24 -11.45
CA CYS A 221 4.50 -10.49 -11.45
C CYS A 221 4.06 -11.01 -12.83
N ASN A 222 3.31 -12.11 -12.82
CA ASN A 222 2.75 -12.76 -14.00
C ASN A 222 1.21 -12.77 -13.95
N LEU A 223 0.61 -11.77 -13.30
CA LEU A 223 -0.85 -11.67 -13.14
C LEU A 223 -1.49 -12.91 -12.49
N CYS A 224 -0.77 -13.66 -11.65
CA CYS A 224 -1.23 -14.93 -11.10
C CYS A 224 -1.61 -15.97 -12.20
N ASN A 225 -0.97 -15.90 -13.37
CA ASN A 225 -1.17 -16.88 -14.43
C ASN A 225 -0.52 -18.23 -14.07
N GLY A 226 -1.16 -19.34 -14.44
CA GLY A 226 -0.68 -20.69 -14.13
C GLY A 226 -0.69 -21.04 -12.63
N THR A 227 -1.55 -20.39 -11.86
CA THR A 227 -1.70 -20.62 -10.40
C THR A 227 -3.05 -21.24 -10.07
N SER A 228 -3.22 -21.72 -8.83
CA SER A 228 -4.48 -22.34 -8.39
C SER A 228 -5.70 -21.40 -8.43
N ILE A 229 -5.49 -20.08 -8.47
CA ILE A 229 -6.58 -19.11 -8.58
C ILE A 229 -7.08 -18.93 -10.02
N ASN A 230 -6.20 -19.18 -11.00
CA ASN A 230 -6.47 -19.13 -12.44
C ASN A 230 -5.97 -20.42 -13.11
N PRO A 231 -6.61 -21.57 -12.83
CA PRO A 231 -6.24 -22.83 -13.44
C PRO A 231 -6.52 -22.82 -14.94
N VAL A 232 -5.67 -23.52 -15.68
CA VAL A 232 -5.81 -23.83 -17.10
C VAL A 232 -6.04 -25.34 -17.26
N ASP A 233 -6.76 -25.73 -18.30
CA ASP A 233 -6.99 -27.14 -18.62
C ASP A 233 -5.72 -27.77 -19.22
N LYS A 234 -5.79 -29.07 -19.54
CA LYS A 234 -4.66 -29.80 -20.15
C LYS A 234 -4.24 -29.24 -21.52
N ASN A 235 -5.13 -28.50 -22.18
CA ASN A 235 -4.92 -27.88 -23.48
C ASN A 235 -4.52 -26.40 -23.37
N GLY A 236 -4.31 -25.88 -22.16
CA GLY A 236 -3.95 -24.48 -21.90
C GLY A 236 -5.11 -23.48 -21.95
N VAL A 237 -6.36 -23.95 -22.04
CA VAL A 237 -7.57 -23.12 -22.03
C VAL A 237 -7.92 -22.76 -20.58
N LYS A 238 -8.28 -21.49 -20.34
CA LYS A 238 -8.66 -21.01 -19.01
C LYS A 238 -9.96 -21.69 -18.54
N LEU A 239 -9.95 -22.28 -17.34
CA LEU A 239 -11.16 -22.90 -16.76
C LEU A 239 -12.23 -21.87 -16.38
N TYR A 240 -11.81 -20.65 -16.04
CA TYR A 240 -12.72 -19.57 -15.64
C TYR A 240 -12.60 -18.40 -16.60
N LYS A 241 -13.77 -17.83 -16.95
CA LYS A 241 -13.87 -16.63 -17.79
C LYS A 241 -13.24 -15.40 -17.12
N ASP A 242 -13.44 -15.26 -15.80
CA ASP A 242 -12.94 -14.13 -15.03
C ASP A 242 -11.58 -14.43 -14.40
N HIS A 243 -10.60 -13.59 -14.76
CA HIS A 243 -9.23 -13.61 -14.24
C HIS A 243 -9.16 -12.93 -12.88
N ARG A 244 -8.56 -13.59 -11.88
CA ARG A 244 -8.43 -13.07 -10.51
C ARG A 244 -6.98 -12.88 -10.10
N TYR A 245 -6.75 -11.95 -9.18
CA TYR A 245 -5.40 -11.62 -8.72
C TYR A 245 -5.32 -11.80 -7.21
N ASN A 246 -4.35 -12.60 -6.74
CA ASN A 246 -4.30 -12.92 -5.32
C ASN A 246 -3.99 -11.69 -4.44
N CYS A 247 -3.19 -10.74 -4.95
CA CYS A 247 -2.90 -9.48 -4.26
C CYS A 247 -4.16 -8.60 -4.06
N VAL A 248 -5.16 -8.75 -4.92
CA VAL A 248 -6.46 -8.03 -4.84
C VAL A 248 -7.43 -8.82 -3.96
N GLU A 249 -7.60 -10.12 -4.24
CA GLU A 249 -8.53 -10.99 -3.51
C GLU A 249 -8.15 -11.15 -2.04
N SER A 250 -6.86 -11.07 -1.71
CA SER A 250 -6.36 -11.16 -0.33
C SER A 250 -6.34 -9.82 0.40
N CYS A 251 -6.78 -8.72 -0.21
CA CYS A 251 -6.87 -7.43 0.49
C CYS A 251 -8.16 -7.38 1.33
N PRO A 252 -8.07 -7.32 2.68
CA PRO A 252 -9.26 -7.32 3.54
C PRO A 252 -10.03 -6.00 3.45
N THR A 253 -9.36 -4.86 3.30
CA THR A 253 -10.02 -3.55 3.21
C THR A 253 -10.51 -3.19 1.81
N GLY A 254 -10.04 -3.93 0.79
CA GLY A 254 -10.27 -3.62 -0.61
C GLY A 254 -9.41 -2.47 -1.14
N ALA A 255 -8.33 -2.10 -0.44
CA ALA A 255 -7.40 -1.06 -0.87
C ALA A 255 -6.67 -1.39 -2.18
N CYS A 256 -6.34 -2.67 -2.42
CA CYS A 256 -5.61 -3.09 -3.62
C CYS A 256 -6.58 -3.37 -4.78
N ILE A 257 -6.40 -2.68 -5.90
CA ILE A 257 -7.16 -2.89 -7.13
C ILE A 257 -6.24 -2.93 -8.35
N ARG A 258 -6.56 -3.75 -9.34
CA ARG A 258 -5.86 -3.74 -10.64
C ARG A 258 -6.73 -3.06 -11.67
N VAL A 259 -6.15 -2.08 -12.35
CA VAL A 259 -6.85 -1.16 -13.23
C VAL A 259 -6.06 -0.92 -14.51
N SER A 260 -6.76 -0.56 -15.58
CA SER A 260 -6.13 0.05 -16.74
C SER A 260 -5.96 1.55 -16.44
N PRO A 261 -4.75 2.13 -16.52
CA PRO A 261 -4.54 3.54 -16.27
C PRO A 261 -5.44 4.44 -17.12
N THR A 262 -5.67 4.07 -18.38
CA THR A 262 -6.49 4.87 -19.31
C THR A 262 -7.97 4.89 -18.95
N GLU A 263 -8.45 3.87 -18.25
CA GLU A 263 -9.85 3.78 -17.83
C GLU A 263 -10.06 4.31 -16.41
N TYR A 264 -9.06 4.17 -15.55
CA TYR A 264 -9.14 4.54 -14.15
C TYR A 264 -8.85 6.02 -13.90
N PHE A 265 -7.84 6.56 -14.58
CA PHE A 265 -7.49 7.97 -14.49
C PHE A 265 -8.21 8.72 -15.60
N SER A 266 -9.33 9.35 -15.25
CA SER A 266 -10.10 10.22 -16.16
C SER A 266 -9.23 11.31 -16.78
N GLU A 267 -8.20 11.74 -16.07
CA GLU A 267 -7.19 12.70 -16.49
C GLU A 267 -6.44 12.26 -17.74
N ILE A 268 -6.18 10.96 -17.91
CA ILE A 268 -5.38 10.40 -19.02
C ILE A 268 -6.27 9.99 -20.19
N SER A 269 -7.56 9.75 -19.94
CA SER A 269 -8.52 9.29 -20.95
C SER A 269 -8.66 10.25 -22.14
N ASN A 270 -8.43 11.55 -21.91
CA ASN A 270 -8.56 12.60 -22.93
C ASN A 270 -7.31 12.77 -23.83
N ILE A 271 -6.15 12.18 -23.47
CA ILE A 271 -4.92 12.30 -24.27
C ILE A 271 -4.90 11.31 -25.44
N LYS A 272 -5.52 10.13 -25.28
CA LYS A 272 -5.56 9.12 -26.34
C LYS A 272 -6.72 9.42 -27.28
N GLY A 273 -6.41 9.95 -28.47
CA GLY A 273 -7.38 10.23 -29.52
C GLY A 273 -8.30 9.04 -29.83
N ALA A 274 -9.49 9.35 -30.35
CA ALA A 274 -10.63 8.43 -30.54
C ALA A 274 -10.33 7.10 -31.26
N ALA A 275 -9.21 6.98 -31.98
CA ALA A 275 -8.79 5.78 -32.70
C ALA A 275 -8.36 4.60 -31.80
N PHE A 276 -7.85 4.85 -30.58
CA PHE A 276 -7.40 3.77 -29.67
C PHE A 276 -8.48 3.24 -28.72
N ASN A 277 -9.67 3.85 -28.73
CA ASN A 277 -10.74 3.59 -27.77
C ASN A 277 -11.51 2.26 -28.03
N LYS A 278 -11.24 1.58 -29.14
CA LYS A 278 -11.96 0.36 -29.54
C LYS A 278 -11.36 -0.94 -28.99
N ASN A 279 -10.05 -1.01 -28.75
CA ASN A 279 -9.36 -2.24 -28.33
C ASN A 279 -9.13 -2.38 -26.82
N ALA A 280 -9.39 -1.32 -26.04
CA ALA A 280 -9.27 -1.34 -24.57
C ALA A 280 -10.46 -2.00 -23.86
N LYS A 281 -11.53 -2.35 -24.58
CA LYS A 281 -12.77 -2.91 -23.99
C LYS A 281 -12.67 -4.35 -23.50
N ALA A 282 -11.52 -5.01 -23.67
CA ALA A 282 -11.31 -6.34 -23.15
C ALA A 282 -10.53 -6.26 -21.83
N THR A 283 -11.18 -6.73 -20.75
CA THR A 283 -10.61 -7.28 -19.50
C THR A 283 -10.62 -6.48 -18.19
N ILE A 284 -11.15 -5.26 -18.06
CA ILE A 284 -11.27 -4.61 -16.73
C ILE A 284 -12.63 -3.92 -16.55
N ARG A 285 -13.64 -4.68 -16.12
CA ARG A 285 -14.97 -4.13 -15.82
C ARG A 285 -15.05 -3.63 -14.37
N LYS A 286 -15.35 -2.34 -14.22
CA LYS A 286 -15.74 -1.57 -13.00
C LYS A 286 -14.61 -1.20 -12.02
N GLY A 287 -13.78 -0.24 -12.42
CA GLY A 287 -12.90 0.52 -11.51
C GLY A 287 -13.28 2.00 -11.36
N ALA A 288 -14.46 2.43 -11.82
CA ALA A 288 -14.88 3.82 -11.75
C ALA A 288 -15.64 4.12 -10.44
N ASN A 289 -14.96 4.78 -9.51
CA ASN A 289 -15.43 5.71 -8.46
C ASN A 289 -16.57 5.31 -7.47
N LYS A 290 -17.23 4.16 -7.61
CA LYS A 290 -18.14 3.58 -6.62
C LYS A 290 -18.04 2.06 -6.71
N ASP A 291 -17.42 1.42 -5.73
CA ASP A 291 -17.53 -0.04 -5.55
C ASP A 291 -18.96 -0.37 -5.11
N THR A 292 -19.88 -0.36 -6.08
CA THR A 292 -21.31 -0.58 -5.86
C THR A 292 -21.55 -1.92 -5.18
N GLY A 293 -20.72 -2.93 -5.46
CA GLY A 293 -20.80 -4.24 -4.81
C GLY A 293 -20.56 -4.13 -3.31
N LYS A 294 -19.48 -3.45 -2.90
CA LYS A 294 -19.20 -3.20 -1.47
C LYS A 294 -20.32 -2.39 -0.80
N GLN A 295 -20.81 -1.33 -1.43
CA GLN A 295 -21.90 -0.50 -0.89
C GLN A 295 -23.18 -1.32 -0.71
N ILE A 296 -23.57 -2.12 -1.70
CA ILE A 296 -24.73 -3.00 -1.62
C ILE A 296 -24.55 -4.00 -0.47
N THR A 297 -23.38 -4.66 -0.35
CA THR A 297 -23.15 -5.61 0.74
C THR A 297 -23.19 -4.97 2.12
N HIS A 298 -22.73 -3.72 2.26
CA HIS A 298 -22.85 -2.97 3.51
C HIS A 298 -24.29 -2.62 3.84
N VAL A 299 -25.06 -2.12 2.86
CA VAL A 299 -26.48 -1.77 3.05
C VAL A 299 -27.28 -3.02 3.42
N ILE A 300 -27.06 -4.13 2.72
CA ILE A 300 -27.69 -5.43 3.05
C ILE A 300 -27.30 -5.85 4.46
N GLY A 301 -26.02 -5.77 4.83
CA GLY A 301 -25.54 -6.10 6.17
C GLY A 301 -26.22 -5.28 7.26
N ILE A 302 -26.35 -3.96 7.07
CA ILE A 302 -27.02 -3.06 8.03
C ILE A 302 -28.50 -3.40 8.14
N ILE A 303 -29.22 -3.50 7.01
CA ILE A 303 -30.65 -3.82 7.01
C ILE A 303 -30.89 -5.17 7.68
N PHE A 304 -30.10 -6.18 7.33
CA PHE A 304 -30.21 -7.51 7.92
C PHE A 304 -29.94 -7.50 9.42
N THR A 305 -28.93 -6.77 9.87
CA THR A 305 -28.62 -6.62 11.30
C THR A 305 -29.77 -5.95 12.06
N LEU A 306 -30.29 -4.83 11.54
CA LEU A 306 -31.41 -4.11 12.17
C LEU A 306 -32.70 -4.93 12.20
N LEU A 307 -33.01 -5.62 11.09
CA LEU A 307 -34.19 -6.46 10.97
C LEU A 307 -34.11 -7.65 11.92
N LEU A 308 -32.96 -8.34 11.97
CA LEU A 308 -32.79 -9.49 12.85
C LEU A 308 -32.87 -9.09 14.32
N CYS A 309 -32.17 -8.02 14.72
CA CYS A 309 -32.25 -7.48 16.08
C CYS A 309 -33.68 -7.05 16.43
N GLY A 310 -34.36 -6.34 15.52
CA GLY A 310 -35.74 -5.88 15.71
C GLY A 310 -36.74 -7.04 15.85
N LEU A 311 -36.65 -8.06 14.99
CA LEU A 311 -37.48 -9.26 15.08
C LEU A 311 -37.23 -10.03 16.38
N THR A 312 -35.97 -10.15 16.82
CA THR A 312 -35.66 -10.81 18.09
C THR A 312 -36.20 -10.03 19.28
N MET A 313 -36.07 -8.69 19.29
CA MET A 313 -36.65 -7.87 20.36
C MET A 313 -38.17 -7.94 20.39
N ALA A 314 -38.83 -7.86 19.22
CA ALA A 314 -40.28 -8.01 19.13
C ALA A 314 -40.73 -9.40 19.63
N GLY A 315 -40.03 -10.47 19.24
CA GLY A 315 -40.33 -11.82 19.72
C GLY A 315 -40.18 -11.94 21.24
N ILE A 316 -39.11 -11.36 21.80
CA ILE A 316 -38.88 -11.36 23.26
C ILE A 316 -39.99 -10.59 23.99
N VAL A 317 -40.42 -9.44 23.49
CA VAL A 317 -41.48 -8.62 24.11
C VAL A 317 -42.85 -9.28 24.00
N SER A 318 -43.18 -9.86 22.85
CA SER A 318 -44.49 -10.45 22.59
C SER A 318 -44.72 -11.78 23.29
N TYR A 319 -43.70 -12.63 23.37
CA TYR A 319 -43.86 -13.98 23.90
C TYR A 319 -43.17 -14.19 25.24
N GLY A 320 -42.15 -13.40 25.59
CA GLY A 320 -41.31 -13.59 26.77
C GLY A 320 -40.11 -14.49 26.50
N LEU A 321 -39.02 -14.29 27.25
CA LEU A 321 -37.74 -14.96 26.99
C LEU A 321 -37.77 -16.48 27.24
N GLY A 322 -38.56 -16.92 28.23
CA GLY A 322 -38.58 -18.29 28.75
C GLY A 322 -39.85 -19.09 28.48
N THR A 323 -40.83 -18.51 27.78
CA THR A 323 -42.09 -19.19 27.48
C THR A 323 -41.91 -20.20 26.34
N PRO A 324 -42.50 -21.40 26.44
CA PRO A 324 -42.45 -22.38 25.36
C PRO A 324 -43.31 -21.91 24.18
N LEU A 325 -42.74 -21.95 22.97
CA LEU A 325 -43.42 -21.53 21.73
C LEU A 325 -44.27 -22.64 21.10
N LEU A 326 -43.94 -23.89 21.41
CA LEU A 326 -44.60 -25.09 20.93
C LEU A 326 -45.09 -25.90 22.14
N SER A 327 -45.95 -26.89 21.91
CA SER A 327 -46.43 -27.81 22.97
C SER A 327 -45.31 -28.56 23.69
N THR A 328 -44.09 -28.55 23.14
CA THR A 328 -42.89 -29.11 23.76
C THR A 328 -42.16 -28.06 24.60
N ASN A 329 -41.94 -28.36 25.88
CA ASN A 329 -41.41 -27.43 26.90
C ASN A 329 -39.99 -26.89 26.68
N TRP A 330 -39.22 -27.43 25.73
CA TRP A 330 -37.81 -27.09 25.54
C TRP A 330 -37.55 -25.98 24.52
N PHE A 331 -38.51 -25.72 23.60
CA PHE A 331 -38.35 -24.76 22.53
C PHE A 331 -38.91 -23.39 22.91
N ASN A 332 -38.02 -22.47 23.29
CA ASN A 332 -38.33 -21.10 23.69
C ASN A 332 -37.43 -20.09 22.96
N PHE A 333 -37.74 -18.80 23.08
CA PHE A 333 -36.95 -17.72 22.45
C PHE A 333 -35.49 -17.73 22.89
N ARG A 334 -35.19 -18.14 24.12
CA ARG A 334 -33.82 -18.31 24.60
C ARG A 334 -33.04 -19.35 23.79
N TRP A 335 -33.66 -20.46 23.41
CA TRP A 335 -33.00 -21.48 22.58
C TRP A 335 -32.72 -20.97 21.15
N ILE A 336 -33.66 -20.22 20.57
CA ILE A 336 -33.51 -19.61 19.23
C ILE A 336 -32.35 -18.61 19.22
N THR A 337 -32.31 -17.68 20.18
CA THR A 337 -31.23 -16.68 20.24
C THR A 337 -29.86 -17.32 20.47
N GLY A 338 -29.80 -18.40 21.25
CA GLY A 338 -28.58 -19.18 21.45
C GLY A 338 -28.08 -19.87 20.17
N LEU A 339 -28.97 -20.49 19.40
CA LEU A 339 -28.61 -21.19 18.15
C LEU A 339 -28.15 -20.20 17.07
N VAL A 340 -28.86 -19.07 16.93
CA VAL A 340 -28.46 -18.00 15.99
C VAL A 340 -27.12 -17.38 16.42
N GLY A 341 -26.92 -17.15 17.72
CA GLY A 341 -25.64 -16.69 18.27
C GLY A 341 -24.48 -17.66 17.98
N LEU A 342 -24.69 -18.96 18.18
CA LEU A 342 -23.71 -20.01 17.86
C LEU A 342 -23.35 -20.02 16.37
N LEU A 343 -24.35 -19.94 15.49
CA LEU A 343 -24.14 -19.84 14.04
C LEU A 343 -23.32 -18.58 13.69
N GLY A 344 -23.62 -17.46 14.34
CA GLY A 344 -22.86 -16.22 14.21
C GLY A 344 -21.39 -16.39 14.56
N ILE A 345 -21.08 -17.08 15.67
CA ILE A 345 -19.70 -17.39 16.08
C ILE A 345 -19.00 -18.26 15.04
N VAL A 346 -19.66 -19.28 14.49
CA VAL A 346 -19.09 -20.13 13.42
C VAL A 346 -18.69 -19.28 12.20
N VAL A 347 -19.54 -18.33 11.80
CA VAL A 347 -19.24 -17.40 10.69
C VAL A 347 -18.07 -16.48 11.03
N VAL A 348 -18.01 -15.96 12.26
CA VAL A 348 -16.90 -15.14 12.76
C VAL A 348 -15.58 -15.92 12.68
N MET A 349 -15.57 -17.19 13.09
CA MET A 349 -14.39 -18.06 13.07
C MET A 349 -14.00 -18.55 11.67
N ALA A 350 -14.91 -18.49 10.69
CA ALA A 350 -14.58 -18.81 9.31
C ALA A 350 -13.63 -17.79 8.66
N TYR A 351 -13.63 -16.52 9.11
CA TYR A 351 -12.75 -15.47 8.58
C TYR A 351 -11.24 -15.74 8.80
N PRO A 352 -10.73 -15.98 10.02
CA PRO A 352 -9.31 -16.26 10.23
C PRO A 352 -8.87 -17.52 9.47
N MET A 353 -9.72 -18.55 9.40
CA MET A 353 -9.45 -19.74 8.59
C MET A 353 -9.33 -19.37 7.10
N ARG A 354 -10.30 -18.64 6.56
CA ARG A 354 -10.27 -18.16 5.17
C ARG A 354 -9.04 -17.31 4.87
N ARG A 355 -8.61 -16.46 5.81
CA ARG A 355 -7.44 -15.58 5.68
C ARG A 355 -6.15 -16.36 5.42
N GLN A 356 -6.04 -17.59 5.95
CA GLN A 356 -4.89 -18.48 5.75
C GLN A 356 -5.00 -19.36 4.49
N MET A 357 -6.14 -19.34 3.80
CA MET A 357 -6.38 -20.17 2.61
C MET A 357 -6.13 -19.40 1.31
N TRP A 358 -4.87 -19.15 0.97
CA TRP A 358 -4.52 -18.34 -0.22
C TRP A 358 -4.71 -19.05 -1.56
N GLN A 359 -4.73 -20.38 -1.58
CA GLN A 359 -4.74 -21.18 -2.81
C GLN A 359 -6.14 -21.45 -3.36
N LYS A 360 -7.21 -21.24 -2.59
CA LYS A 360 -8.59 -21.54 -3.01
C LYS A 360 -9.33 -20.29 -3.46
N ARG A 361 -10.12 -20.43 -4.52
CA ARG A 361 -11.01 -19.40 -5.07
C ARG A 361 -12.29 -19.26 -4.24
N SER A 362 -12.16 -18.87 -2.98
CA SER A 362 -13.29 -18.75 -2.02
C SER A 362 -13.77 -17.30 -1.87
N GLY A 363 -13.79 -16.52 -2.94
CA GLY A 363 -14.18 -15.10 -2.91
C GLY A 363 -13.14 -14.16 -2.29
N SER A 364 -13.32 -12.85 -2.49
CA SER A 364 -12.40 -11.82 -2.01
C SER A 364 -12.52 -11.63 -0.50
N LEU A 365 -11.39 -11.53 0.19
CA LEU A 365 -11.28 -11.42 1.65
C LEU A 365 -12.04 -10.22 2.22
N ARG A 366 -12.23 -9.16 1.43
CA ARG A 366 -13.06 -8.00 1.82
C ARG A 366 -14.48 -8.37 2.23
N PHE A 367 -15.15 -9.27 1.51
CA PHE A 367 -16.52 -9.65 1.84
C PHE A 367 -16.56 -10.55 3.07
N TRP A 368 -15.52 -11.36 3.27
CA TRP A 368 -15.36 -12.16 4.48
C TRP A 368 -15.11 -11.29 5.71
N MET A 369 -14.32 -10.23 5.58
CA MET A 369 -14.10 -9.26 6.66
C MET A 369 -15.40 -8.53 7.01
N LEU A 370 -16.20 -8.15 6.01
CA LEU A 370 -17.53 -7.56 6.24
C LEU A 370 -18.47 -8.54 6.92
N ALA A 371 -18.56 -9.77 6.42
CA ALA A 371 -19.37 -10.82 7.03
C ALA A 371 -18.95 -11.09 8.48
N HIS A 372 -17.65 -11.15 8.76
CA HIS A 372 -17.10 -11.29 10.12
C HIS A 372 -17.53 -10.14 11.04
N ALA A 373 -17.43 -8.90 10.56
CA ALA A 373 -17.81 -7.73 11.35
C ALA A 373 -19.33 -7.72 11.66
N TYR A 374 -20.19 -7.91 10.66
CA TYR A 374 -21.65 -7.92 10.86
C TYR A 374 -22.11 -9.14 11.67
N ALA A 375 -21.59 -10.33 11.37
CA ALA A 375 -21.90 -11.53 12.15
C ALA A 375 -21.45 -11.41 13.60
N GLY A 376 -20.30 -10.75 13.85
CA GLY A 376 -19.80 -10.47 15.19
C GLY A 376 -20.72 -9.53 15.97
N VAL A 377 -21.18 -8.43 15.36
CA VAL A 377 -22.13 -7.50 16.00
C VAL A 377 -23.46 -8.19 16.26
N ILE A 378 -24.01 -8.92 15.29
CA ILE A 378 -25.26 -9.69 15.44
C ILE A 378 -25.13 -10.72 16.56
N ALA A 379 -24.08 -11.55 16.53
CA ALA A 379 -23.87 -12.59 17.53
C ALA A 379 -23.71 -11.96 18.93
N GLY A 380 -22.97 -10.86 19.04
CA GLY A 380 -22.79 -10.14 20.29
C GLY A 380 -24.11 -9.65 20.88
N VAL A 381 -24.94 -8.97 20.08
CA VAL A 381 -26.26 -8.50 20.54
C VAL A 381 -27.18 -9.66 20.94
N LEU A 382 -27.24 -10.72 20.12
CA LEU A 382 -28.11 -11.86 20.40
C LEU A 382 -27.68 -12.67 21.62
N LEU A 383 -26.38 -12.83 21.85
CA LEU A 383 -25.85 -13.55 23.01
C LEU A 383 -26.02 -12.75 24.30
N LEU A 384 -25.92 -11.41 24.24
CA LEU A 384 -26.30 -10.55 25.37
C LEU A 384 -27.79 -10.72 25.73
N LEU A 385 -28.67 -10.79 24.72
CA LEU A 385 -30.10 -11.04 24.93
C LEU A 385 -30.39 -12.49 25.39
N HIS A 386 -29.54 -13.46 25.05
CA HIS A 386 -29.67 -14.86 25.47
C HIS A 386 -29.39 -15.08 26.96
N GLY A 387 -28.42 -14.34 27.52
CA GLY A 387 -27.98 -14.49 28.92
C GLY A 387 -28.96 -13.96 29.97
N GLY A 388 -29.87 -13.05 29.59
CA GLY A 388 -30.74 -12.35 30.53
C GLY A 388 -29.97 -11.43 31.49
N THR A 389 -30.66 -10.88 32.49
CA THR A 389 -30.07 -9.94 33.48
C THR A 389 -29.57 -10.62 34.75
N SER A 390 -29.81 -11.92 34.91
CA SER A 390 -29.38 -12.66 36.10
C SER A 390 -27.93 -13.13 35.94
N LEU A 391 -27.03 -12.60 36.76
CA LEU A 391 -25.75 -13.25 36.99
C LEU A 391 -26.01 -14.53 37.78
N GLY A 392 -25.87 -15.69 37.14
CA GLY A 392 -26.04 -16.99 37.78
C GLY A 392 -24.93 -17.31 38.77
N GLY A 393 -24.13 -18.34 38.48
CA GLY A 393 -22.94 -18.70 39.26
C GLY A 393 -21.64 -18.02 38.79
N TYR A 394 -20.55 -18.22 39.53
CA TYR A 394 -19.21 -17.69 39.20
C TYR A 394 -18.72 -18.08 37.80
N LEU A 395 -19.02 -19.30 37.36
CA LEU A 395 -18.65 -19.78 36.03
C LEU A 395 -19.39 -19.02 34.93
N THR A 396 -20.70 -18.84 35.06
CA THR A 396 -21.52 -18.10 34.08
C THR A 396 -21.15 -16.63 34.03
N ALA A 397 -20.87 -16.01 35.19
CA ALA A 397 -20.41 -14.63 35.26
C ALA A 397 -19.04 -14.46 34.57
N SER A 398 -18.10 -15.36 34.83
CA SER A 398 -16.78 -15.35 34.17
C SER A 398 -16.89 -15.50 32.65
N LEU A 399 -17.76 -16.41 32.17
CA LEU A 399 -17.99 -16.59 30.73
C LEU A 399 -18.61 -15.34 30.10
N MET A 400 -19.62 -14.72 30.73
CA MET A 400 -20.20 -13.46 30.26
C MET A 400 -19.16 -12.34 30.17
N ILE A 401 -18.36 -12.14 31.23
CA ILE A 401 -17.31 -11.10 31.24
C ILE A 401 -16.28 -11.34 30.12
N SER A 402 -15.83 -12.59 29.94
CA SER A 402 -14.87 -12.91 28.89
C SER A 402 -15.45 -12.66 27.49
N PHE A 403 -16.73 -12.96 27.29
CA PHE A 403 -17.41 -12.73 26.03
C PHE A 403 -17.61 -11.24 25.75
N ASP A 404 -17.99 -10.45 26.76
CA ASP A 404 -18.12 -9.00 26.66
C ASP A 404 -16.77 -8.34 26.33
N LEU A 405 -15.67 -8.81 26.92
CA LEU A 405 -14.32 -8.38 26.58
C LEU A 405 -14.00 -8.66 25.10
N VAL A 406 -14.37 -9.83 24.57
CA VAL A 406 -14.20 -10.17 23.15
C VAL A 406 -15.02 -9.24 22.25
N ILE A 407 -16.25 -8.89 22.63
CA ILE A 407 -17.06 -7.92 21.88
C ILE A 407 -16.40 -6.53 21.90
N LEU A 408 -15.99 -6.04 23.07
CA LEU A 408 -15.37 -4.74 23.22
C LEU A 408 -14.07 -4.62 22.42
N THR A 409 -13.23 -5.66 22.43
CA THR A 409 -12.00 -5.70 21.62
C THR A 409 -12.33 -5.76 20.12
N GLY A 410 -13.40 -6.45 19.71
CA GLY A 410 -13.90 -6.44 18.34
C GLY A 410 -14.36 -5.06 17.87
N LEU A 411 -15.16 -4.35 18.68
CA LEU A 411 -15.62 -2.99 18.39
C LEU A 411 -14.46 -1.99 18.35
N PHE A 412 -13.50 -2.12 19.26
CA PHE A 412 -12.26 -1.35 19.24
C PHE A 412 -11.46 -1.62 17.96
N GLY A 413 -11.41 -2.86 17.50
CA GLY A 413 -10.86 -3.23 16.20
C GLY A 413 -11.51 -2.45 15.07
N ILE A 414 -12.84 -2.46 14.97
CA ILE A 414 -13.59 -1.72 13.94
C ILE A 414 -13.24 -0.22 13.96
N LEU A 415 -13.15 0.37 15.15
CA LEU A 415 -12.73 1.77 15.33
C LEU A 415 -11.32 2.02 14.78
N ILE A 416 -10.35 1.15 15.10
CA ILE A 416 -8.99 1.24 14.55
C ILE A 416 -8.99 1.12 13.03
N TYR A 417 -9.77 0.20 12.45
CA TYR A 417 -9.86 0.03 11.00
C TYR A 417 -10.44 1.27 10.30
N TRP A 418 -11.30 2.03 11.00
CA TRP A 418 -11.90 3.25 10.47
C TRP A 418 -10.97 4.47 10.60
N LEU A 419 -10.28 4.62 11.73
CA LEU A 419 -9.43 5.78 12.01
C LEU A 419 -7.99 5.63 11.50
N GLY A 420 -7.43 4.43 11.65
CA GLY A 420 -6.01 4.14 11.43
C GLY A 420 -5.48 4.46 10.03
N PRO A 421 -6.12 4.00 8.92
CA PRO A 421 -5.62 4.28 7.58
C PRO A 421 -5.46 5.77 7.29
N ARG A 422 -6.46 6.58 7.61
CA ARG A 422 -6.45 8.03 7.32
C ARG A 422 -5.39 8.76 8.13
N THR A 423 -5.16 8.38 9.37
CA THR A 423 -4.11 9.01 10.18
C THR A 423 -2.72 8.61 9.67
N LEU A 424 -2.53 7.35 9.26
CA LEU A 424 -1.29 6.86 8.66
C LEU A 424 -0.99 7.54 7.31
N THR A 425 -1.97 7.69 6.42
CA THR A 425 -1.77 8.34 5.11
C THR A 425 -1.37 9.81 5.23
N GLN A 426 -1.98 10.52 6.20
CA GLN A 426 -1.61 11.90 6.48
C GLN A 426 -0.19 12.05 7.03
N ILE A 427 0.35 11.02 7.67
CA ILE A 427 1.73 11.02 8.19
C ILE A 427 2.73 10.69 7.08
N GLU A 428 2.40 9.74 6.21
CA GLU A 428 3.40 9.11 5.34
C GLU A 428 3.81 9.92 4.09
N GLY A 429 3.07 10.96 3.70
CA GLY A 429 3.49 11.89 2.64
C GLY A 429 4.04 11.22 1.36
N GLU A 430 4.88 11.94 0.60
CA GLU A 430 5.82 11.27 -0.31
C GLU A 430 6.98 10.71 0.54
N PRO A 431 7.29 9.40 0.47
CA PRO A 431 8.43 8.85 1.20
C PRO A 431 9.70 9.41 0.57
N LEU A 432 10.19 10.52 1.11
CA LEU A 432 11.53 11.01 0.83
C LEU A 432 12.52 9.94 1.31
N LEU A 433 13.36 9.45 0.41
CA LEU A 433 14.49 8.62 0.81
C LEU A 433 15.37 9.44 1.76
N ILE A 434 16.16 8.78 2.61
CA ILE A 434 17.05 9.52 3.49
C ILE A 434 18.08 10.32 2.68
N GLU A 435 18.42 9.84 1.49
CA GLU A 435 19.20 10.54 0.47
C GLU A 435 18.46 11.77 -0.06
N ASP A 436 17.15 11.70 -0.32
CA ASP A 436 16.36 12.85 -0.76
C ASP A 436 16.25 13.90 0.34
N LEU A 437 16.13 13.48 1.61
CA LEU A 437 16.16 14.40 2.74
C LEU A 437 17.52 15.10 2.88
N ARG A 438 18.62 14.37 2.67
CA ARG A 438 19.97 14.96 2.69
C ARG A 438 20.17 15.95 1.55
N ARG A 439 19.75 15.58 0.34
CA ARG A 439 19.79 16.45 -0.83
C ARG A 439 18.92 17.70 -0.63
N ARG A 440 17.69 17.53 -0.14
CA ARG A 440 16.80 18.65 0.16
C ARG A 440 17.36 19.57 1.23
N ARG A 441 18.01 19.00 2.25
CA ARG A 441 18.74 19.75 3.27
C ARG A 441 19.89 20.55 2.65
N GLU A 442 20.68 19.97 1.75
CA GLU A 442 21.77 20.66 1.05
C GLU A 442 21.25 21.80 0.17
N GLU A 443 20.16 21.58 -0.58
CA GLU A 443 19.48 22.62 -1.37
C GLU A 443 19.04 23.79 -0.48
N LEU A 444 18.39 23.50 0.66
CA LEU A 444 17.94 24.53 1.60
C LEU A 444 19.12 25.29 2.23
N TYR A 445 20.25 24.62 2.53
CA TYR A 445 21.44 25.30 3.02
C TYR A 445 22.04 26.25 1.98
N GLN A 446 22.07 25.85 0.70
CA GLN A 446 22.51 26.73 -0.38
C GLN A 446 21.58 27.93 -0.53
N GLU A 447 20.26 27.70 -0.51
CA GLU A 447 19.27 28.79 -0.61
C GLU A 447 19.42 29.80 0.54
N ILE A 448 19.63 29.34 1.78
CA ILE A 448 19.92 30.20 2.93
C ILE A 448 21.24 30.98 2.72
N ALA A 449 22.28 30.33 2.20
CA ALA A 449 23.57 30.98 1.96
C ALA A 449 23.44 32.08 0.89
N ASP A 450 22.72 31.81 -0.19
CA ASP A 450 22.49 32.76 -1.29
C ASP A 450 21.66 33.97 -0.82
N ILE A 451 20.59 33.73 -0.05
CA ILE A 451 19.80 34.80 0.58
C ILE A 451 20.69 35.64 1.50
N THR A 452 21.51 34.99 2.33
CA THR A 452 22.42 35.68 3.25
C THR A 452 23.42 36.55 2.51
N ALA A 453 24.02 36.04 1.44
CA ALA A 453 24.96 36.78 0.60
C ALA A 453 24.27 37.97 -0.09
N THR A 454 23.06 37.78 -0.62
CA THR A 454 22.26 38.84 -1.27
C THR A 454 21.88 39.94 -0.29
N CYS A 455 21.50 39.59 0.94
CA CYS A 455 21.21 40.56 1.98
C CYS A 455 22.47 41.31 2.41
N GLN A 456 23.61 40.62 2.48
CA GLN A 456 24.89 41.23 2.84
C GLN A 456 25.39 42.21 1.76
N THR A 457 25.23 41.89 0.48
CA THR A 457 25.57 42.82 -0.61
C THR A 457 24.66 44.04 -0.61
N LYS A 458 23.35 43.87 -0.43
CA LYS A 458 22.42 45.00 -0.28
C LYS A 458 22.74 45.87 0.94
N ALA A 459 23.14 45.27 2.05
CA ALA A 459 23.56 46.00 3.25
C ALA A 459 24.85 46.80 3.01
N LYS A 460 25.80 46.26 2.23
CA LYS A 460 27.01 46.97 1.78
C LYS A 460 26.68 48.17 0.90
N GLU A 461 25.82 47.97 -0.10
CA GLU A 461 25.37 49.04 -1.01
C GLU A 461 24.66 50.18 -0.26
N GLN A 462 23.98 49.87 0.84
CA GLN A 462 23.28 50.83 1.69
C GLN A 462 24.11 51.38 2.86
N ASN A 463 25.40 51.01 2.99
CA ASN A 463 26.24 51.37 4.15
C ASN A 463 25.67 50.94 5.52
N ARG A 464 24.87 49.88 5.57
CA ARG A 464 24.22 49.33 6.79
C ARG A 464 24.86 48.02 7.28
N GLU A 465 26.13 47.75 6.96
CA GLU A 465 26.80 46.49 7.32
C GLU A 465 26.82 46.20 8.83
N ALA A 466 27.06 47.22 9.66
CA ALA A 466 27.09 47.06 11.11
C ALA A 466 25.71 46.66 11.66
N GLU A 467 24.65 47.20 11.08
CA GLU A 467 23.26 46.96 11.44
C GLU A 467 22.80 45.58 10.97
N PHE A 468 23.21 45.14 9.77
CA PHE A 468 22.98 43.79 9.27
C PHE A 468 23.61 42.73 10.19
N LYS A 469 24.85 42.96 10.64
CA LYS A 469 25.56 42.00 11.48
C LYS A 469 24.92 41.85 12.87
N THR A 470 24.36 42.92 13.44
CA THR A 470 23.68 42.88 14.75
C THR A 470 22.23 42.43 14.68
N SER A 471 21.47 42.84 13.66
CA SER A 471 20.04 42.51 13.54
C SER A 471 19.77 41.16 12.89
N PHE A 472 20.45 40.85 11.77
CA PHE A 472 20.18 39.63 11.01
C PHE A 472 20.75 38.38 11.67
N LEU A 473 22.00 38.42 12.16
CA LEU A 473 22.60 37.25 12.82
C LEU A 473 21.94 36.97 14.18
N LYS A 474 21.69 38.00 14.98
CA LYS A 474 20.99 37.86 16.26
C LYS A 474 19.54 37.40 16.06
N GLY A 475 18.85 37.97 15.07
CA GLY A 475 17.50 37.54 14.68
C GLY A 475 17.46 36.10 14.18
N ARG A 476 18.44 35.68 13.36
CA ARG A 476 18.57 34.30 12.87
C ARG A 476 18.75 33.32 14.02
N ASP A 477 19.63 33.62 14.96
CA ASP A 477 19.94 32.72 16.08
C ASP A 477 18.75 32.61 17.04
N VAL A 478 18.03 33.71 17.32
CA VAL A 478 16.79 33.71 18.12
C VAL A 478 15.67 32.90 17.43
N VAL A 479 15.53 33.05 16.11
CA VAL A 479 14.58 32.26 15.33
C VAL A 479 14.95 30.80 15.44
N LEU A 480 16.20 30.41 15.13
CA LEU A 480 16.67 29.01 15.18
C LEU A 480 16.41 28.36 16.54
N ASP A 481 16.72 29.03 17.65
CA ASP A 481 16.45 28.52 19.00
C ASP A 481 14.95 28.33 19.25
N THR A 482 14.12 29.23 18.73
CA THR A 482 12.66 29.15 18.86
C THR A 482 12.07 28.00 18.04
N VAL A 483 12.46 27.85 16.75
CA VAL A 483 11.97 26.77 15.86
C VAL A 483 12.51 25.40 16.23
N THR A 484 13.65 25.32 16.92
CA THR A 484 14.24 24.05 17.40
C THR A 484 13.86 23.70 18.83
N SER A 485 13.14 24.59 19.52
CA SER A 485 12.69 24.35 20.88
C SER A 485 11.73 23.16 20.97
N LEU A 486 11.87 22.35 22.03
CA LEU A 486 11.00 21.19 22.29
C LEU A 486 9.49 21.55 22.28
N PRO A 487 9.03 22.68 22.87
CA PRO A 487 7.62 23.07 22.83
C PRO A 487 7.12 23.37 21.41
N TYR A 488 7.97 23.98 20.58
CA TYR A 488 7.66 24.26 19.18
C TYR A 488 7.55 22.97 18.36
N LEU A 489 8.52 22.06 18.50
CA LEU A 489 8.50 20.76 17.85
C LEU A 489 7.30 19.90 18.27
N LEU A 490 6.93 19.94 19.56
CA LEU A 490 5.71 19.28 20.08
C LEU A 490 4.43 19.90 19.52
N ARG A 491 4.35 21.23 19.46
CA ARG A 491 3.21 21.93 18.83
C ARG A 491 3.09 21.53 17.37
N GLN A 492 4.21 21.42 16.65
CA GLN A 492 4.21 21.00 15.25
C GLN A 492 3.75 19.55 15.06
N TYR A 493 4.21 18.66 15.94
CA TYR A 493 3.82 17.25 15.89
C TYR A 493 2.32 17.05 16.23
N LEU A 494 1.80 17.81 17.19
CA LEU A 494 0.44 17.64 17.72
C LEU A 494 -0.63 18.45 17.00
N LYS A 495 -0.37 19.71 16.64
CA LYS A 495 -1.35 20.59 15.97
C LYS A 495 -1.23 20.61 14.44
N ARG A 496 -0.07 20.23 13.88
CA ARG A 496 0.20 20.21 12.42
C ARG A 496 -0.28 21.47 11.71
N GLU A 497 0.11 22.63 12.23
CA GLU A 497 -0.18 23.92 11.59
C GLU A 497 0.48 23.96 10.21
N SER A 498 -0.19 24.54 9.23
CA SER A 498 0.37 24.67 7.87
C SER A 498 1.64 25.53 7.90
N ILE A 499 2.59 25.27 6.99
CA ILE A 499 3.84 26.04 6.88
C ILE A 499 3.53 27.54 6.75
N GLU A 500 2.47 27.92 6.02
CA GLU A 500 2.04 29.32 5.89
C GLU A 500 1.57 29.92 7.22
N GLN A 501 0.75 29.19 7.99
CA GLN A 501 0.29 29.65 9.30
C GLN A 501 1.47 29.81 10.28
N LEU A 502 2.45 28.91 10.22
CA LEU A 502 3.67 28.97 11.02
C LEU A 502 4.53 30.16 10.62
N LEU A 503 4.82 30.33 9.33
CA LEU A 503 5.59 31.47 8.84
C LEU A 503 4.91 32.79 9.21
N THR A 504 3.57 32.86 9.13
CA THR A 504 2.80 34.04 9.53
C THR A 504 2.89 34.29 11.04
N ALA A 505 2.78 33.24 11.87
CA ALA A 505 2.90 33.36 13.32
C ALA A 505 4.31 33.78 13.75
N THR A 506 5.34 33.15 13.18
CA THR A 506 6.75 33.47 13.42
C THR A 506 7.10 34.86 12.91
N GLN A 507 6.58 35.29 11.74
CA GLN A 507 6.76 36.67 11.27
C GLN A 507 6.13 37.68 12.23
N LYS A 508 4.96 37.37 12.80
CA LYS A 508 4.26 38.25 13.74
C LYS A 508 4.99 38.35 15.08
N GLU A 509 5.55 37.24 15.55
CA GLU A 509 6.40 37.17 16.74
C GLU A 509 7.72 37.93 16.52
N PHE A 510 8.34 37.75 15.35
CA PHE A 510 9.54 38.46 14.92
C PHE A 510 9.31 39.96 14.77
N GLN A 511 8.18 40.40 14.20
CA GLN A 511 7.81 41.81 14.19
C GLN A 511 7.67 42.37 15.62
N GLY A 512 7.16 41.55 16.55
CA GLY A 512 7.07 41.91 17.98
C GLY A 512 8.43 42.10 18.64
N GLU A 513 9.42 41.26 18.32
CA GLU A 513 10.79 41.38 18.83
C GLU A 513 11.62 42.45 18.12
N ALA A 514 11.49 42.59 16.81
CA ALA A 514 12.13 43.64 16.03
C ALA A 514 11.66 45.04 16.44
N ASN A 515 10.42 45.18 16.93
CA ASN A 515 9.92 46.43 17.51
C ASN A 515 10.40 46.69 18.95
N ARG A 516 11.02 45.70 19.62
CA ARG A 516 11.58 45.81 20.99
C ARG A 516 13.09 46.09 21.00
N ILE A 517 13.77 45.86 19.89
CA ILE A 517 15.20 46.15 19.65
C ILE A 517 15.27 47.53 18.99
#